data_AF-A0A3B1BC74-F1
#
_entry.id   AF-A0A3B1BC74-F1
#
_cell.length_a   1.000
_cell.length_b   1.000
_cell.length_c   1.000
_cell.angle_alpha   90.00
_cell.angle_beta   90.00
_cell.angle_gamma   90.00
#
_symmetry.space_group_name_H-M   'P 1'
#
loop_
_entity.id
_entity.type
_entity.pdbx_description
1 polymer ?
#
loop_
_entity_poly.entity_id
_entity_poly.type
_entity_poly.pdbx_seq_one_letter_code
_entity_poly.pdbx_strand_id
1 'polypeptide(L)'
;MSKTQIVTLRVPVELKVRLEHEARHQGVSLNNLANYFLTTQLSQLEALSVIESRISQKNITQLKSKVKKILAAVPKRKAVPEWDVIR
;
A
#
# COMPACT_ATOMS: atom_id res chain seq x y z
N MET A 1 31.41 11.23 5.29
CA MET A 1 30.63 11.19 6.55
C MET A 1 29.65 10.03 6.47
N SER A 2 29.68 9.10 7.41
CA SER A 2 28.73 7.97 7.46
C SER A 2 27.31 8.52 7.66
N LYS A 3 26.42 8.30 6.68
CA LYS A 3 25.02 8.79 6.68
C LYS A 3 24.11 7.97 7.60
N THR A 4 24.59 7.56 8.77
CA THR A 4 23.87 6.69 9.70
C THR A 4 23.64 7.40 11.01
N GLN A 5 22.38 7.51 11.42
CA GLN A 5 21.99 8.07 12.71
C GLN A 5 21.62 6.94 13.67
N ILE A 6 22.16 6.98 14.88
CA ILE A 6 21.92 5.97 15.91
C ILE A 6 20.68 6.39 16.70
N VAL A 7 19.71 5.48 16.82
CA VAL A 7 18.47 5.67 17.59
C VAL A 7 18.42 4.62 18.68
N THR A 8 18.10 5.03 19.91
CA THR A 8 17.88 4.12 21.05
C THR A 8 16.38 3.98 21.29
N LEU A 9 15.87 2.75 21.23
CA LEU A 9 14.44 2.44 21.40
C LEU A 9 14.22 1.71 22.72
N ARG A 10 13.19 2.13 23.46
CA ARG A 10 12.63 1.34 24.58
C ARG A 10 11.41 0.59 24.07
N VAL A 11 11.40 -0.71 24.24
CA VAL A 11 10.32 -1.59 23.78
C VAL A 11 9.87 -2.52 24.91
N PRO A 12 8.61 -2.99 24.90
CA PRO A 12 8.17 -4.04 25.80
C PRO A 12 9.04 -5.28 25.69
N VAL A 13 9.22 -5.99 26.82
CA VAL A 13 10.08 -7.18 26.88
C VAL A 13 9.56 -8.26 25.93
N GLU A 14 8.24 -8.45 25.85
CA GLU A 14 7.64 -9.46 24.97
C GLU A 14 7.93 -9.15 23.50
N LEU A 15 7.91 -7.87 23.12
CA LEU A 15 8.20 -7.44 21.75
C LEU A 15 9.65 -7.74 21.38
N LYS A 16 10.60 -7.46 22.28
CA LYS A 16 12.01 -7.77 22.06
C LYS A 16 12.22 -9.28 21.84
N VAL A 17 11.64 -10.12 22.70
CA VAL A 17 11.76 -11.59 22.59
C VAL A 17 11.22 -12.08 21.25
N ARG A 18 10.05 -11.58 20.83
CA ARG A 18 9.47 -11.92 19.53
C ARG A 18 10.35 -11.50 18.36
N LEU A 19 10.90 -10.28 18.39
CA LEU A 19 11.81 -9.79 17.34
C LEU A 19 13.10 -10.61 17.28
N GLU A 20 13.67 -11.01 18.42
CA GLU A 20 14.86 -11.87 18.47
C GLU A 20 14.57 -13.26 17.89
N HIS A 21 13.41 -13.83 18.19
CA HIS A 21 12.97 -15.10 17.63
C HIS A 21 12.85 -15.03 16.10
N GLU A 22 12.14 -14.03 15.59
CA GLU A 22 11.97 -13.82 14.15
C GLU A 22 13.30 -13.55 13.44
N ALA A 23 14.18 -12.74 14.05
CA ALA A 23 15.49 -12.44 13.49
C ALA A 23 16.34 -13.72 13.33
N ARG A 24 16.31 -14.60 14.34
CA ARG A 24 16.98 -15.90 14.28
C ARG A 24 16.37 -16.81 13.22
N HIS A 25 15.05 -16.87 13.12
CA HIS A 25 14.36 -17.68 12.11
C HIS A 25 14.69 -17.25 10.68
N GLN A 26 14.83 -15.94 10.46
CA GLN A 26 15.16 -15.38 9.14
C GLN A 26 16.68 -15.31 8.89
N GLY A 27 17.51 -15.66 9.87
CA GLY A 27 18.98 -15.63 9.74
C GLY A 27 19.57 -14.21 9.62
N VAL A 28 18.89 -13.20 10.19
CA VAL A 28 19.32 -11.78 10.11
C VAL A 28 19.58 -11.22 11.51
N SER A 29 20.30 -10.09 11.57
CA SER A 29 20.48 -9.38 12.84
C SER A 29 19.18 -8.71 13.30
N LEU A 30 19.00 -8.60 14.62
CA LEU A 30 17.86 -7.90 15.22
C LEU A 30 17.74 -6.46 14.69
N ASN A 31 18.87 -5.77 14.54
CA ASN A 31 18.91 -4.40 14.03
C ASN A 31 18.44 -4.31 12.58
N ASN A 32 18.85 -5.26 11.72
CA ASN A 32 18.41 -5.29 10.33
C ASN A 32 16.92 -5.56 10.23
N LEU A 33 16.41 -6.52 11.02
CA LEU A 33 14.99 -6.82 11.06
C LEU A 33 14.17 -5.62 11.59
N ALA A 34 14.64 -4.96 12.64
CA ALA A 34 14.00 -3.77 13.20
C ALA A 34 13.97 -2.63 12.17
N ASN A 35 15.09 -2.37 11.49
CA ASN A 35 15.15 -1.35 10.44
C ASN A 35 14.19 -1.67 9.29
N TYR A 36 14.14 -2.93 8.84
CA TYR A 36 13.21 -3.38 7.81
C TYR A 36 11.76 -3.11 8.23
N PHE A 37 11.34 -3.55 9.42
CA PHE A 37 9.98 -3.33 9.88
C PHE A 37 9.63 -1.85 10.05
N LEU A 38 10.55 -1.04 10.58
CA LEU A 38 10.35 0.41 10.70
C LEU A 38 10.16 1.05 9.32
N THR A 39 11.01 0.70 8.35
CA THR A 39 10.88 1.20 6.98
C THR A 39 9.56 0.76 6.33
N THR A 40 9.21 -0.52 6.42
CA THR A 40 7.97 -1.03 5.83
C THR A 40 6.74 -0.37 6.46
N GLN A 41 6.70 -0.23 7.78
CA GLN A 41 5.57 0.38 8.47
C GLN A 41 5.45 1.87 8.15
N LEU A 42 6.57 2.60 8.06
CA LEU A 42 6.57 4.00 7.66
C LEU A 42 6.04 4.17 6.23
N SER A 43 6.54 3.38 5.28
CA SER A 43 6.06 3.42 3.90
C SER A 43 4.57 3.09 3.76
N GLN A 44 4.05 2.16 4.57
CA GLN A 44 2.62 1.86 4.62
C GLN A 44 1.81 3.06 5.11
N LEU A 45 2.24 3.73 6.18
CA LEU A 45 1.57 4.93 6.70
C LEU A 45 1.58 6.08 5.67
N GLU A 46 2.72 6.29 5.01
CA GLU A 46 2.85 7.30 3.94
C GLU A 46 1.92 6.99 2.76
N ALA A 47 1.85 5.73 2.33
CA ALA A 47 0.97 5.32 1.24
C ALA A 47 -0.51 5.52 1.59
N LEU A 48 -0.92 5.16 2.81
CA LEU A 48 -2.29 5.37 3.29
C LEU A 48 -2.63 6.86 3.34
N SER A 49 -1.73 7.69 3.88
CA SER A 49 -1.90 9.15 3.93
C SER A 49 -2.08 9.77 2.54
N VAL A 50 -1.29 9.33 1.55
CA VAL A 50 -1.44 9.79 0.15
C VAL A 50 -2.79 9.37 -0.44
N ILE A 51 -3.26 8.15 -0.14
CA ILE A 51 -4.56 7.67 -0.61
C ILE A 51 -5.69 8.47 0.03
N GLU A 52 -5.65 8.69 1.35
CA GLU A 52 -6.65 9.48 2.08
C GLU A 52 -6.70 10.93 1.59
N SER A 53 -5.54 11.55 1.38
CA SER A 53 -5.41 12.88 0.75
C SER A 53 -6.09 12.92 -0.62
N ARG A 54 -5.86 11.90 -1.47
CA ARG A 54 -6.48 11.83 -2.81
C ARG A 54 -7.98 11.56 -2.77
N ILE A 55 -8.47 10.81 -1.78
CA ILE A 55 -9.90 10.49 -1.65
C ILE A 55 -10.65 11.68 -1.07
N SER A 56 -10.11 12.33 -0.03
CA SER A 56 -10.76 13.47 0.64
C SER A 56 -11.01 14.66 -0.30
N GLN A 57 -10.16 14.85 -1.31
CA GLN A 57 -10.35 15.88 -2.33
C GLN A 57 -11.40 15.55 -3.40
N LYS A 58 -11.92 14.31 -3.46
CA LYS A 58 -12.86 13.87 -4.49
C LYS A 58 -14.29 13.87 -3.99
N ASN A 59 -15.17 14.56 -4.72
CA ASN A 59 -16.62 14.51 -4.48
C ASN A 59 -17.25 13.29 -5.21
N ILE A 60 -18.03 12.48 -4.49
CA ILE A 60 -18.70 11.28 -5.01
C ILE A 60 -19.57 11.58 -6.25
N THR A 61 -20.21 12.74 -6.29
CA THR A 61 -21.09 13.16 -7.39
C THR A 61 -20.28 13.44 -8.66
N GLN A 62 -19.11 14.08 -8.51
CA GLN A 62 -18.19 14.31 -9.62
C GLN A 62 -17.62 12.99 -10.15
N LEU A 63 -17.33 12.03 -9.26
CA LEU A 63 -16.83 10.71 -9.65
C LEU A 63 -17.88 9.94 -10.46
N LYS A 64 -19.13 9.89 -9.99
CA LYS A 64 -20.26 9.28 -10.72
C LYS A 64 -20.44 9.90 -12.10
N SER A 65 -20.33 11.23 -12.20
CA SER A 65 -20.41 11.95 -13.47
C SER A 65 -19.27 11.57 -14.43
N LYS A 66 -18.02 11.50 -13.94
CA LYS A 66 -16.87 11.04 -14.74
C LYS A 66 -17.05 9.60 -15.23
N VAL A 67 -17.47 8.69 -14.37
CA VAL A 67 -17.73 7.29 -14.74
C VAL A 67 -18.84 7.20 -15.80
N LYS A 68 -19.94 7.94 -15.63
CA LYS A 68 -21.02 7.99 -16.63
C LYS A 68 -20.52 8.49 -17.99
N LYS A 69 -19.63 9.49 -18.02
CA LYS A 69 -19.02 9.98 -19.27
C LYS A 69 -18.15 8.92 -19.95
N ILE A 70 -17.33 8.19 -19.18
CA ILE A 70 -16.49 7.10 -19.71
C ILE A 70 -17.37 6.00 -20.30
N LEU A 71 -18.40 5.55 -19.56
CA LEU A 71 -19.31 4.51 -20.03
C LEU A 71 -20.14 4.97 -21.24
N ALA A 72 -20.48 6.25 -21.33
CA ALA A 72 -21.19 6.81 -22.48
C ALA A 72 -20.31 6.92 -23.73
N ALA A 73 -18.99 7.00 -23.58
CA ALA A 73 -18.04 7.00 -24.69
C ALA A 73 -17.83 5.60 -25.30
N VAL A 74 -18.29 4.54 -24.62
CA VAL A 74 -18.27 3.18 -25.18
C VAL A 74 -19.36 3.08 -26.25
N PRO A 75 -18.99 2.81 -27.53
CA PRO A 75 -19.98 2.67 -28.60
C PRO A 75 -20.87 1.46 -28.31
N LYS A 76 -22.19 1.68 -28.24
CA LYS A 76 -23.18 0.66 -27.86
C LYS A 76 -23.26 -0.53 -28.83
N ARG A 77 -22.69 -0.42 -30.03
CA ARG A 77 -22.68 -1.44 -31.07
C ARG A 77 -21.48 -1.24 -31.99
N LYS A 78 -20.36 -1.92 -31.71
CA LYS A 78 -19.58 -2.52 -32.80
C LYS A 78 -20.16 -3.91 -33.03
N ALA A 79 -20.20 -4.38 -34.26
CA ALA A 79 -20.53 -5.77 -34.56
C ALA A 79 -19.67 -6.65 -33.64
N VAL A 80 -20.31 -7.25 -32.63
CA VAL A 80 -19.65 -8.16 -31.71
C VAL A 80 -19.30 -9.38 -32.57
N PRO A 81 -18.03 -9.79 -32.64
CA PRO A 81 -17.66 -10.98 -33.40
C PRO A 81 -18.51 -12.18 -32.97
N GLU A 82 -18.88 -13.06 -33.90
CA GLU A 82 -19.80 -14.18 -33.62
C GLU A 82 -19.37 -15.05 -32.42
N TRP A 83 -18.06 -15.13 -32.14
CA TRP A 83 -17.49 -15.91 -31.04
C TRP A 83 -17.69 -15.28 -29.65
N ASP A 84 -18.04 -13.99 -29.56
CA ASP A 84 -18.25 -13.24 -28.31
C ASP A 84 -19.75 -12.93 -28.08
N VAL A 85 -20.63 -13.57 -28.86
CA VAL A 85 -22.08 -13.47 -28.70
C VAL A 85 -22.52 -14.39 -27.57
N ILE A 86 -23.00 -13.80 -26.46
CA ILE A 86 -23.67 -14.53 -25.38
C ILE A 86 -24.99 -15.09 -25.94
N ARG A 87 -25.08 -16.42 -26.07
CA ARG A 87 -26.32 -17.14 -26.41
C ARG A 87 -27.22 -17.33 -25.21
#